data_AF-A0A0M8MPW6-F1
#
_entry.id   AF-A0A0M8MPW6-F1
#
_cell.length_a   1.000
_cell.length_b   1.000
_cell.length_c   1.000
_cell.angle_alpha   90.00
_cell.angle_beta   90.00
_cell.angle_gamma   90.00
#
_symmetry.space_group_name_H-M   'P 1'
#
loop_
_entity.id
_entity.type
_entity.pdbx_description
1 polymer ?
#
loop_
_entity_poly.entity_id
_entity_poly.type
_entity_poly.pdbx_seq_one_letter_code
_entity_poly.pdbx_strand_id
1 'polypeptide(L)'
;MRKTRRNAAAAAHPERHVITLVVHLPITKLDALDAIAFAADGVVEGAGTAFPRVPLGPSAWAEVELPRFGEPPPFAIDVWSTASLTDAADQAERLRAALERLGWRVRISAL
;
A
#
# COMPACT_ATOMS: atom_id res chain seq x y z
N MET A 1 -21.90 -10.25 12.11
CA MET A 1 -20.73 -9.62 12.79
C MET A 1 -19.50 -10.50 12.57
N ARG A 2 -18.65 -10.23 11.57
CA ARG A 2 -17.44 -11.04 11.26
C ARG A 2 -16.20 -10.13 11.23
N LYS A 3 -15.50 -10.05 12.36
CA LYS A 3 -14.26 -9.28 12.56
C LYS A 3 -12.99 -10.15 12.36
N THR A 4 -13.07 -11.25 11.62
CA THR A 4 -12.07 -12.34 11.74
C THR A 4 -11.44 -12.79 10.41
N ARG A 5 -11.21 -11.88 9.45
CA ARG A 5 -10.41 -12.20 8.25
C ARG A 5 -9.23 -11.27 7.98
N ARG A 6 -9.16 -10.11 8.66
CA ARG A 6 -8.02 -9.19 8.52
C ARG A 6 -6.71 -9.72 9.14
N ASN A 7 -6.80 -10.64 10.12
CA ASN A 7 -5.63 -11.20 10.81
C ASN A 7 -5.02 -12.46 10.18
N ALA A 8 -5.59 -13.03 9.11
CA ALA A 8 -5.06 -14.29 8.56
C ALA A 8 -3.99 -14.08 7.47
N ALA A 9 -4.03 -12.97 6.73
CA ALA A 9 -3.03 -12.67 5.69
C ALA A 9 -1.75 -12.03 6.26
N ALA A 10 -1.88 -11.23 7.32
CA ALA A 10 -0.73 -10.67 8.06
C ALA A 10 0.04 -11.75 8.84
N ALA A 11 -0.62 -12.84 9.23
CA ALA A 11 -0.02 -13.92 10.03
C ALA A 11 0.78 -14.95 9.20
N ALA A 12 0.83 -14.83 7.87
CA ALA A 12 1.42 -15.87 7.02
C ALA A 12 2.95 -15.76 6.82
N HIS A 13 3.62 -14.68 7.26
CA HIS A 13 5.08 -14.56 7.13
C HIS A 13 5.70 -13.81 8.32
N PRO A 14 6.47 -14.48 9.18
CA PRO A 14 7.10 -13.87 10.36
C PRO A 14 8.21 -12.85 10.06
N GLU A 15 8.55 -12.61 8.79
CA GLU A 15 9.64 -11.72 8.35
C GLU A 15 9.17 -10.68 7.32
N ARG A 16 7.99 -10.10 7.55
CA ARG A 16 7.49 -8.99 6.74
C ARG A 16 7.49 -7.71 7.56
N HIS A 17 8.11 -6.69 7.00
CA HIS A 17 8.15 -5.34 7.55
C HIS A 17 7.18 -4.46 6.76
N VAL A 18 6.49 -3.55 7.44
CA VAL A 18 5.49 -2.69 6.81
C VAL A 18 5.62 -1.25 7.26
N ILE A 19 5.45 -0.34 6.31
CA ILE A 19 5.26 1.09 6.54
C ILE A 19 3.95 1.49 5.88
N THR A 20 3.05 2.11 6.64
CA THR A 20 1.74 2.53 6.13
C THR A 20 1.74 4.00 5.75
N LEU A 21 1.40 4.28 4.51
CA LEU A 21 1.10 5.62 4.00
C LEU A 21 -0.42 5.85 4.06
N VAL A 22 -0.82 7.03 4.49
CA VAL A 22 -2.22 7.45 4.60
C VAL A 22 -2.51 8.54 3.58
N VAL A 23 -3.48 8.29 2.70
CA VAL A 23 -3.82 9.17 1.58
C VAL A 23 -5.24 9.68 1.71
N HIS A 24 -5.42 11.00 1.62
CA HIS A 24 -6.71 11.67 1.73
C HIS A 24 -7.23 12.06 0.34
N LEU A 25 -7.61 11.06 -0.47
CA LEU A 25 -8.20 11.26 -1.78
C LEU A 25 -9.45 10.38 -1.95
N PRO A 26 -10.55 10.90 -2.53
CA PRO A 26 -11.70 10.09 -2.90
C PRO A 26 -11.41 9.35 -4.21
N ILE A 27 -10.84 8.15 -4.11
CA ILE A 27 -10.39 7.33 -5.25
C ILE A 27 -10.80 5.86 -5.05
N THR A 28 -10.98 5.11 -6.14
CA THR A 28 -11.25 3.67 -6.06
C THR A 28 -9.95 2.89 -5.83
N LYS A 29 -10.07 1.61 -5.41
CA LYS A 29 -8.88 0.75 -5.22
C LYS A 29 -8.13 0.52 -6.53
N LEU A 30 -8.85 0.36 -7.63
CA LEU A 30 -8.26 0.11 -8.95
C LEU A 30 -7.49 1.34 -9.41
N ASP A 31 -8.11 2.52 -9.36
CA ASP A 31 -7.45 3.76 -9.75
C ASP A 31 -6.23 4.07 -8.85
N ALA A 32 -6.30 3.73 -7.56
CA ALA A 32 -5.16 3.89 -6.65
C ALA A 32 -4.01 2.95 -7.03
N LEU A 33 -4.29 1.68 -7.33
CA LEU A 33 -3.28 0.72 -7.77
C LEU A 33 -2.65 1.12 -9.11
N ASP A 34 -3.45 1.62 -10.05
CA ASP A 34 -2.97 2.11 -11.35
C ASP A 34 -2.05 3.33 -11.18
N ALA A 35 -2.42 4.28 -10.31
CA ALA A 35 -1.58 5.43 -10.01
C ALA A 35 -0.27 5.04 -9.31
N ILE A 36 -0.30 4.05 -8.41
CA ILE A 36 0.90 3.52 -7.75
C ILE A 36 1.80 2.81 -8.78
N ALA A 37 1.23 1.98 -9.65
CA ALA A 37 1.96 1.32 -10.74
C ALA A 37 2.63 2.33 -11.66
N PHE A 38 1.90 3.38 -12.07
CA PHE A 38 2.47 4.48 -12.84
C PHE A 38 3.60 5.20 -12.09
N ALA A 39 3.40 5.54 -10.81
CA ALA A 39 4.38 6.25 -10.00
C ALA A 39 5.67 5.44 -9.74
N ALA A 40 5.55 4.11 -9.66
CA ALA A 40 6.64 3.18 -9.40
C ALA A 40 7.30 2.62 -10.67
N ASP A 41 6.83 3.02 -11.87
CA ASP A 41 7.23 2.41 -13.15
C ASP A 41 7.06 0.88 -13.14
N GLY A 42 5.94 0.43 -12.56
CA GLY A 42 5.61 -0.97 -12.34
C GLY A 42 4.28 -1.38 -12.97
N VAL A 43 3.85 -2.60 -12.64
CA VAL A 43 2.56 -3.16 -13.07
C VAL A 43 1.81 -3.72 -11.88
N VAL A 44 0.47 -3.73 -11.96
CA VAL A 44 -0.37 -4.38 -10.94
C VAL A 44 -0.28 -5.90 -11.10
N GLU A 45 0.28 -6.57 -10.10
CA GLU A 45 0.26 -8.01 -9.98
C GLU A 45 -1.02 -8.48 -9.29
N GLY A 46 -1.53 -9.66 -9.67
CA GLY A 46 -2.69 -10.26 -9.02
C GLY A 46 -3.99 -9.44 -9.20
N ALA A 47 -4.11 -8.68 -10.29
CA ALA A 47 -5.35 -7.99 -10.65
C ALA A 47 -6.54 -8.96 -10.69
N GLY A 48 -7.67 -8.55 -10.14
CA GLY A 48 -8.87 -9.40 -10.01
C GLY A 48 -8.81 -10.44 -8.89
N THR A 49 -7.71 -10.52 -8.14
CA THR A 49 -7.60 -11.39 -6.95
C THR A 49 -7.92 -10.63 -5.66
N ALA A 50 -7.91 -11.33 -4.53
CA ALA A 50 -8.08 -10.73 -3.21
C ALA A 50 -6.88 -9.88 -2.76
N PHE A 51 -5.70 -10.06 -3.38
CA PHE A 51 -4.43 -9.45 -2.94
C PHE A 51 -3.68 -8.81 -4.12
N PRO A 52 -4.28 -7.83 -4.83
CA PRO A 52 -3.57 -7.11 -5.87
C PRO A 52 -2.50 -6.20 -5.24
N ARG A 53 -1.33 -6.12 -5.88
CA ARG A 53 -0.17 -5.39 -5.37
C ARG A 53 0.67 -4.79 -6.50
N VAL A 54 1.53 -3.84 -6.16
CA VAL A 54 2.50 -3.25 -7.10
C VAL A 54 3.92 -3.47 -6.58
N PRO A 55 4.81 -4.16 -7.32
CA PRO A 55 6.21 -4.25 -6.96
C PRO A 55 6.88 -2.87 -6.92
N LEU A 56 7.66 -2.60 -5.89
CA LEU A 56 8.46 -1.36 -5.75
C LEU A 56 9.97 -1.63 -5.85
N GLY A 57 10.36 -2.89 -5.70
CA GLY A 57 11.74 -3.35 -5.76
C GLY A 57 11.82 -4.88 -5.60
N PRO A 58 13.03 -5.45 -5.54
CA PRO A 58 13.21 -6.91 -5.49
C PRO A 58 12.56 -7.59 -4.27
N SER A 59 12.50 -6.89 -3.15
CA SER A 59 11.99 -7.38 -1.86
C SER A 59 10.73 -6.66 -1.39
N ALA A 60 10.18 -5.72 -2.17
CA ALA A 60 9.19 -4.76 -1.68
C ALA A 60 8.02 -4.56 -2.64
N TRP A 61 6.83 -4.35 -2.07
CA TRP A 61 5.60 -4.12 -2.82
C TRP A 61 4.62 -3.24 -2.04
N ALA A 62 3.71 -2.59 -2.76
CA ALA A 62 2.60 -1.82 -2.21
C ALA A 62 1.27 -2.57 -2.33
N GLU A 63 0.46 -2.52 -1.29
CA GLU A 63 -0.94 -2.95 -1.28
C GLU A 63 -1.84 -1.78 -0.84
N VAL A 64 -3.08 -1.76 -1.34
CA VAL A 64 -4.06 -0.72 -0.98
C VAL A 64 -5.14 -1.29 -0.08
N GLU A 65 -5.31 -0.71 1.12
CA GLU A 65 -6.45 -0.93 2.00
C GLU A 65 -7.40 0.27 1.93
N LEU A 66 -8.58 0.05 1.34
CA LEU A 66 -9.63 1.06 1.32
C LEU A 66 -10.37 1.10 2.67
N PRO A 67 -10.88 2.27 3.07
CA PRO A 67 -11.80 2.40 4.19
C PRO A 67 -13.03 1.51 4.00
N ARG A 68 -13.69 1.13 5.09
CA ARG A 68 -14.93 0.35 4.99
C ARG A 68 -16.02 1.19 4.34
N PHE A 69 -16.99 0.52 3.72
CA PHE A 69 -18.13 1.20 3.12
C PHE A 69 -18.82 2.14 4.12
N GLY A 70 -18.95 3.42 3.76
CA GLY A 70 -19.52 4.47 4.61
C GLY A 70 -18.52 5.21 5.51
N GLU A 71 -17.26 4.79 5.59
CA GLU A 71 -16.20 5.57 6.22
C GLU A 71 -15.67 6.61 5.21
N PRO A 72 -15.55 7.90 5.60
CA PRO A 72 -14.90 8.89 4.74
C PRO A 72 -13.40 8.54 4.57
N PRO A 73 -12.72 9.08 3.54
CA PRO A 73 -11.26 8.98 3.45
C PRO A 73 -10.58 9.38 4.77
N PRO A 74 -9.42 8.81 5.10
CA PRO A 74 -8.39 8.32 4.17
C PRO A 74 -8.42 6.83 3.80
N PHE A 75 -7.65 6.46 2.77
CA PHE A 75 -7.23 5.08 2.53
C PHE A 75 -5.76 4.87 2.88
N ALA A 76 -5.38 3.62 3.09
CA ALA A 76 -4.02 3.22 3.43
C ALA A 76 -3.33 2.55 2.24
N ILE A 77 -2.03 2.82 2.10
CA ILE A 77 -1.11 2.07 1.25
C ILE A 77 -0.11 1.42 2.19
N ASP A 78 -0.13 0.09 2.27
CA ASP A 78 0.86 -0.66 3.02
C ASP A 78 2.03 -0.97 2.10
N VAL A 79 3.21 -0.50 2.48
CA VAL A 79 4.47 -0.78 1.78
C VAL A 79 5.19 -1.86 2.55
N TRP A 80 5.25 -3.04 1.96
CA TRP A 80 5.83 -4.23 2.54
C TRP A 80 7.27 -4.44 2.07
N SER A 81 8.10 -5.01 2.93
CA SER A 81 9.41 -5.56 2.58
C SER A 81 9.63 -6.90 3.28
N THR A 82 10.25 -7.86 2.58
CA THR A 82 10.80 -9.07 3.20
C THR A 82 12.26 -8.94 3.61
N ALA A 83 12.92 -7.80 3.36
CA ALA A 83 14.33 -7.60 3.64
C ALA A 83 14.59 -6.94 5.00
N SER A 84 13.93 -5.80 5.26
CA SER A 84 14.05 -5.09 6.54
C SER A 84 13.00 -3.99 6.68
N LEU A 85 12.84 -3.45 7.89
CA LEU A 85 12.03 -2.24 8.13
C LEU A 85 12.64 -1.01 7.47
N THR A 86 13.97 -0.93 7.39
CA THR A 86 14.67 0.16 6.68
C THR A 86 14.37 0.12 5.19
N ASP A 87 14.40 -1.06 4.55
CA ASP A 87 14.01 -1.20 3.15
C ASP A 87 12.54 -0.81 2.94
N ALA A 88 11.62 -1.26 3.80
CA ALA A 88 10.22 -0.81 3.74
C ALA A 88 10.08 0.73 3.86
N ALA A 89 10.84 1.37 4.75
CA ALA A 89 10.83 2.82 4.93
C ALA A 89 11.39 3.57 3.72
N ASP A 90 12.52 3.12 3.16
CA ASP A 90 13.11 3.72 1.97
C ASP A 90 12.17 3.61 0.77
N GLN A 91 11.51 2.46 0.59
CA GLN A 91 10.54 2.25 -0.47
C GLN A 91 9.27 3.08 -0.26
N ALA A 92 8.78 3.19 0.96
CA ALA A 92 7.64 4.02 1.29
C ALA A 92 7.91 5.50 1.04
N GLU A 93 9.10 5.99 1.37
CA GLU A 93 9.51 7.37 1.11
C GLU A 93 9.65 7.65 -0.40
N ARG A 94 10.24 6.72 -1.16
CA ARG A 94 10.30 6.82 -2.63
C ARG A 94 8.90 6.87 -3.25
N LEU A 95 8.01 5.98 -2.81
CA LEU A 95 6.63 5.95 -3.28
C LEU A 95 5.87 7.24 -2.90
N ARG A 96 6.00 7.71 -1.66
CA ARG A 96 5.42 8.97 -1.19
C ARG A 96 5.85 10.12 -2.09
N ALA A 97 7.16 10.27 -2.31
CA ALA A 97 7.70 11.34 -3.16
C ALA A 97 7.21 11.23 -4.61
N ALA A 98 7.05 10.02 -5.16
CA ALA A 98 6.52 9.81 -6.49
C ALA A 98 5.03 10.20 -6.60
N LEU A 99 4.21 9.78 -5.63
CA LEU A 99 2.78 10.13 -5.58
C LEU A 99 2.56 11.64 -5.37
N GLU A 100 3.40 12.29 -4.57
CA GLU A 100 3.35 13.75 -4.39
C GLU A 100 3.64 14.52 -5.69
N ARG A 101 4.50 14.00 -6.57
CA ARG A 101 4.70 14.58 -7.92
C ARG A 101 3.45 14.46 -8.80
N LEU A 102 2.56 13.52 -8.52
CA LEU A 102 1.24 13.40 -9.16
C LEU A 102 0.17 14.28 -8.48
N GLY A 103 0.56 15.11 -7.51
CA GLY A 103 -0.33 16.01 -6.78
C GLY A 103 -1.04 15.35 -5.60
N TRP A 104 -0.65 14.15 -5.18
CA TRP A 104 -1.27 13.49 -4.03
C TRP A 104 -0.81 14.12 -2.72
N ARG A 105 -1.69 14.10 -1.71
CA ARG A 105 -1.35 14.46 -0.34
C ARG A 105 -1.20 13.19 0.48
N VAL A 106 0.04 12.82 0.77
CA VAL A 106 0.40 11.57 1.44
C VAL A 106 1.03 11.86 2.80
N ARG A 107 0.63 11.11 3.83
CA ARG A 107 1.24 11.18 5.17
C ARG A 107 1.78 9.81 5.56
N ILE A 108 2.97 9.77 6.14
CA ILE A 108 3.48 8.55 6.77
C ILE A 108 2.81 8.43 8.14
N SER A 109 2.21 7.29 8.45
CA SER A 109 1.79 7.01 9.82
C SER A 109 3.00 6.58 10.62
N ALA A 110 3.32 7.29 11.71
CA ALA A 110 4.23 6.75 12.71
C ALA A 110 3.54 5.53 13.35
N LEU A 111 4.27 4.42 13.45
CA LEU A 111 3.86 3.24 14.20
C LEU A 111 3.78 3.55 15.70
#